data_AF-A0A9X3ES21-F1
#
_entry.id   AF-A0A9X3ES21-F1
#
_cell.length_a   1.000
_cell.length_b   1.000
_cell.length_c   1.000
_cell.angle_alpha   90.00
_cell.angle_beta   90.00
_cell.angle_gamma   90.00
#
_symmetry.space_group_name_H-M   'P 1'
#
loop_
_entity.id
_entity.type
_entity.pdbx_description
1 polymer ?
#
loop_
_entity_poly.entity_id
_entity_poly.type
_entity_poly.pdbx_seq_one_letter_code
_entity_poly.pdbx_strand_id
1 'polypeptide(L)'
;MAGRTGPKGKGVKDMARKTGSKGKGGDDDLDALVYGLIAAAAERDLGAVYGAAPAAALDELAAALRPAVEFVPPPSWRAFMAAFGSLRVLDAAGEVVDLCVYTPREAAAHTREHVRVGPEVRWVDDDGSEHAITTDHLVAFADAGGGGHWCFDTSAPGPEYPVCCHHPEEPLFARKREGGGRVSTEAHEHPDFTAWLRGEIGEFMARS
;
A
#
# COMPACT_ATOMS: atom_id res chain seq x y z
N MET A 1 -75.17 -2.21 21.38
CA MET A 1 -75.07 -3.59 21.88
C MET A 1 -73.82 -4.23 21.29
N ALA A 2 -73.10 -5.01 22.11
CA ALA A 2 -72.06 -6.00 21.77
C ALA A 2 -70.81 -5.49 21.00
N GLY A 3 -69.59 -5.90 21.28
CA GLY A 3 -69.08 -6.91 22.22
C GLY A 3 -67.55 -6.92 22.16
N ARG A 4 -66.92 -7.18 23.33
CA ARG A 4 -65.49 -7.43 23.50
C ARG A 4 -65.10 -8.77 22.89
N THR A 5 -63.90 -8.85 22.32
CA THR A 5 -62.96 -9.99 22.46
C THR A 5 -61.56 -9.59 21.95
N GLY A 6 -60.53 -9.66 22.81
CA GLY A 6 -59.14 -9.90 22.34
C GLY A 6 -59.00 -11.37 21.87
N PRO A 7 -57.80 -11.93 21.57
CA PRO A 7 -56.54 -11.63 22.28
C PRO A 7 -55.20 -11.93 21.51
N LYS A 8 -54.09 -11.87 22.28
CA LYS A 8 -52.82 -12.64 22.18
C LYS A 8 -51.70 -12.12 21.26
N GLY A 9 -50.64 -11.65 21.92
CA GLY A 9 -49.30 -11.52 21.35
C GLY A 9 -48.60 -12.88 21.12
N LYS A 10 -47.68 -12.86 20.15
CA LYS A 10 -46.58 -13.81 19.89
C LYS A 10 -45.49 -12.94 19.24
N GLY A 11 -44.32 -12.75 19.83
CA GLY A 11 -43.28 -13.77 19.98
C GLY A 11 -42.36 -13.69 18.76
N VAL A 12 -41.40 -12.75 18.78
CA VAL A 12 -40.35 -12.64 17.75
C VAL A 12 -39.32 -13.73 18.02
N LYS A 13 -39.37 -14.81 17.24
CA LYS A 13 -38.27 -15.76 17.05
C LYS A 13 -38.23 -16.19 15.59
N ASP A 14 -37.01 -16.45 15.14
CA ASP A 14 -36.62 -17.10 13.89
C ASP A 14 -36.41 -16.19 12.66
N MET A 15 -35.35 -15.37 12.74
CA MET A 15 -34.55 -15.04 11.56
C MET A 15 -33.44 -16.08 11.40
N ALA A 16 -33.69 -17.07 10.54
CA ALA A 16 -32.65 -17.95 10.04
C ALA A 16 -32.78 -18.13 8.52
N ARG A 17 -31.64 -17.95 7.84
CA ARG A 17 -31.31 -18.29 6.45
C ARG A 17 -31.87 -17.40 5.34
N LYS A 18 -31.04 -16.45 4.91
CA LYS A 18 -30.49 -16.46 3.55
C LYS A 18 -29.21 -15.62 3.42
N THR A 19 -28.11 -16.05 4.05
CA THR A 19 -26.77 -15.55 3.69
C THR A 19 -26.27 -16.34 2.49
N GLY A 20 -26.67 -15.87 1.31
CA GLY A 20 -26.02 -16.19 0.05
C GLY A 20 -25.49 -14.91 -0.55
N SER A 21 -24.48 -14.30 0.07
CA SER A 21 -23.70 -13.23 -0.57
C SER A 21 -22.58 -13.87 -1.36
N LYS A 22 -22.89 -14.05 -2.64
CA LYS A 22 -21.95 -14.32 -3.72
C LYS A 22 -21.05 -13.08 -3.87
N GLY A 23 -19.75 -13.32 -4.00
CA GLY A 23 -18.68 -12.32 -3.80
C GLY A 23 -18.84 -10.97 -4.50
N LYS A 24 -18.51 -9.94 -3.74
CA LYS A 24 -18.10 -8.61 -4.17
C LYS A 24 -17.19 -8.09 -3.05
N GLY A 25 -15.90 -8.39 -3.12
CA GLY A 25 -14.98 -8.29 -1.97
C GLY A 25 -13.61 -7.79 -2.38
N GLY A 26 -13.57 -6.74 -3.19
CA GLY A 26 -12.33 -6.05 -3.55
C GLY A 26 -12.36 -4.63 -3.00
N ASP A 27 -13.24 -3.80 -3.55
CA ASP A 27 -13.27 -2.36 -3.25
C ASP A 27 -13.93 -2.06 -1.89
N ASP A 28 -15.08 -2.69 -1.60
CA ASP A 28 -15.81 -2.50 -0.33
C ASP A 28 -14.98 -2.92 0.91
N ASP A 29 -13.99 -3.78 0.72
CA ASP A 29 -13.12 -4.31 1.78
C ASP A 29 -11.93 -3.38 2.05
N LEU A 30 -11.36 -2.76 1.01
CA LEU A 30 -10.30 -1.76 1.14
C LEU A 30 -10.84 -0.47 1.79
N ASP A 31 -12.02 -0.03 1.39
CA ASP A 31 -12.67 1.15 1.97
C ASP A 31 -12.94 0.94 3.47
N ALA A 32 -13.53 -0.21 3.83
CA ALA A 32 -13.80 -0.56 5.21
C ALA A 32 -12.50 -0.59 6.06
N LEU A 33 -11.41 -1.10 5.49
CA LEU A 33 -10.10 -1.14 6.13
C LEU A 33 -9.58 0.28 6.43
N VAL A 34 -9.58 1.17 5.42
CA VAL A 34 -9.08 2.55 5.59
C VAL A 34 -9.98 3.35 6.53
N TYR A 35 -11.30 3.21 6.46
CA TYR A 35 -12.21 3.85 7.41
C TYR A 35 -12.03 3.33 8.84
N GLY A 36 -11.71 2.04 9.01
CA GLY A 36 -11.35 1.46 10.31
C GLY A 36 -10.09 2.11 10.90
N LEU A 37 -9.05 2.31 10.08
CA LEU A 37 -7.86 3.06 10.48
C LEU A 37 -8.20 4.48 10.92
N ILE A 38 -8.99 5.21 10.13
CA ILE A 38 -9.38 6.59 10.42
C ILE A 38 -10.09 6.69 11.77
N ALA A 39 -11.01 5.75 12.04
CA ALA A 39 -11.72 5.70 13.32
C ALA A 39 -10.76 5.45 14.49
N ALA A 40 -9.85 4.48 14.36
CA ALA A 40 -8.89 4.17 15.42
C ALA A 40 -7.83 5.28 15.63
N ALA A 41 -7.42 5.98 14.57
CA ALA A 41 -6.58 7.16 14.69
C ALA A 41 -7.29 8.26 15.50
N ALA A 42 -8.59 8.50 15.22
CA ALA A 42 -9.39 9.47 15.96
C ALA A 42 -9.56 9.08 17.44
N GLU A 43 -9.73 7.80 17.76
CA GLU A 43 -9.77 7.30 19.15
C GLU A 43 -8.45 7.53 19.92
N ARG A 44 -7.35 7.77 19.20
CA ARG A 44 -6.01 8.02 19.73
C ARG A 44 -5.59 9.49 19.66
N ASP A 45 -6.52 10.40 19.40
CA ASP A 45 -6.25 11.83 19.17
C ASP A 45 -5.26 12.11 18.03
N LEU A 46 -5.23 11.23 17.02
CA LEU A 46 -4.44 11.38 15.80
C LEU A 46 -5.33 11.85 14.63
N GLY A 47 -4.71 12.58 13.69
CA GLY A 47 -5.33 12.96 12.43
C GLY A 47 -5.12 11.90 11.36
N ALA A 48 -6.10 11.71 10.48
CA ALA A 48 -5.93 10.94 9.25
C ALA A 48 -6.27 11.82 8.04
N VAL A 49 -5.30 12.02 7.15
CA VAL A 49 -5.45 12.86 5.95
C VAL A 49 -5.35 12.01 4.70
N TYR A 50 -6.34 12.16 3.83
CA TYR A 50 -6.44 11.53 2.52
C TYR A 50 -7.16 12.47 1.55
N GLY A 51 -7.04 12.22 0.25
CA GLY A 51 -7.75 12.96 -0.78
C GLY A 51 -7.61 12.29 -2.15
N ALA A 52 -8.72 12.06 -2.84
CA ALA A 52 -8.77 11.33 -4.10
C ALA A 52 -7.83 11.91 -5.17
N ALA A 53 -7.15 11.02 -5.91
CA ALA A 53 -6.35 11.38 -7.06
C ALA A 53 -7.11 11.09 -8.36
N PRO A 54 -7.10 12.01 -9.34
CA PRO A 54 -7.68 11.72 -10.65
C PRO A 54 -6.86 10.62 -11.34
N ALA A 55 -7.52 9.74 -12.10
CA ALA A 55 -6.85 8.63 -12.79
C ALA A 55 -5.65 9.08 -13.66
N ALA A 56 -5.77 10.27 -14.27
CA ALA A 56 -4.70 10.88 -15.06
C ALA A 56 -3.39 11.10 -14.27
N ALA A 57 -3.46 11.33 -12.94
CA ALA A 57 -2.27 11.53 -12.12
C ALA A 57 -1.38 10.27 -12.03
N LEU A 58 -1.97 9.07 -12.12
CA LEU A 58 -1.22 7.81 -12.14
C LEU A 58 -0.57 7.57 -13.50
N ASP A 59 -1.23 8.02 -14.58
CA ASP A 59 -0.65 7.93 -15.92
C ASP A 59 0.49 8.96 -16.08
N GLU A 60 0.36 10.15 -15.46
CA GLU A 60 1.42 11.15 -15.36
C GLU A 60 2.61 10.64 -14.54
N LEU A 61 2.37 9.94 -13.42
CA LEU A 61 3.42 9.23 -12.68
C LEU A 61 4.15 8.22 -13.58
N ALA A 62 3.41 7.33 -14.24
CA ALA A 62 4.00 6.33 -15.14
C ALA A 62 4.79 6.97 -16.30
N ALA A 63 4.33 8.11 -16.81
CA ALA A 63 5.06 8.88 -17.81
C ALA A 63 6.33 9.53 -17.23
N ALA A 64 6.26 10.07 -16.02
CA ALA A 64 7.37 10.70 -15.32
C ALA A 64 8.52 9.72 -15.01
N LEU A 65 8.23 8.44 -14.77
CA LEU A 65 9.27 7.45 -14.49
C LEU A 65 9.98 6.93 -15.74
N ARG A 66 9.41 7.13 -16.93
CA ARG A 66 10.02 6.71 -18.20
C ARG A 66 11.16 7.64 -18.64
N PRO A 67 12.18 7.12 -19.37
CA PRO A 67 12.35 5.72 -19.77
C PRO A 67 13.04 4.86 -18.70
N ALA A 68 13.33 5.42 -17.52
CA ALA A 68 14.12 4.72 -16.51
C ALA A 68 13.40 3.48 -15.96
N VAL A 69 12.10 3.61 -15.67
CA VAL A 69 11.28 2.51 -15.15
C VAL A 69 10.08 2.32 -16.07
N GLU A 70 9.86 1.08 -16.52
CA GLU A 70 8.58 0.69 -17.10
C GLU A 70 7.61 0.36 -15.94
N PHE A 71 6.60 1.20 -15.79
CA PHE A 71 5.65 1.09 -14.69
C PHE A 71 4.22 1.21 -15.20
N VAL A 72 3.40 0.21 -14.86
CA VAL A 72 1.96 0.27 -15.01
C VAL A 72 1.37 0.21 -13.60
N PRO A 73 0.75 1.29 -13.09
CA PRO A 73 0.17 1.30 -11.75
C PRO A 73 -0.74 0.08 -11.49
N PRO A 74 -0.50 -0.70 -10.41
CA PRO A 74 -1.27 -1.90 -10.10
C PRO A 74 -2.77 -1.64 -9.95
N PRO A 75 -3.66 -2.55 -10.37
CA PRO A 75 -5.11 -2.40 -10.21
C PRO A 75 -5.53 -2.07 -8.78
N SER A 76 -4.99 -2.77 -7.78
CA SER A 76 -5.27 -2.52 -6.36
C SER A 76 -4.89 -1.10 -5.92
N TRP A 77 -3.71 -0.63 -6.35
CA TRP A 77 -3.25 0.71 -6.06
C TRP A 77 -4.04 1.80 -6.80
N ARG A 78 -4.47 1.52 -8.04
CA ARG A 78 -5.37 2.40 -8.79
C ARG A 78 -6.70 2.59 -8.07
N ALA A 79 -7.28 1.51 -7.54
CA ALA A 79 -8.52 1.57 -6.77
C ALA A 79 -8.33 2.43 -5.50
N PHE A 80 -7.27 2.17 -4.73
CA PHE A 80 -6.91 2.98 -3.56
C PHE A 80 -6.72 4.47 -3.92
N MET A 81 -6.00 4.76 -5.01
CA MET A 81 -5.73 6.13 -5.43
C MET A 81 -6.98 6.88 -5.90
N ALA A 82 -7.92 6.17 -6.53
CA ALA A 82 -9.20 6.76 -6.93
C ALA A 82 -10.08 7.12 -5.71
N ALA A 83 -10.06 6.31 -4.66
CA ALA A 83 -10.84 6.54 -3.44
C ALA A 83 -10.16 7.52 -2.48
N PHE A 84 -8.86 7.34 -2.23
CA PHE A 84 -8.13 7.99 -1.16
C PHE A 84 -6.97 8.86 -1.63
N GLY A 85 -6.36 8.58 -2.79
CA GLY A 85 -5.27 9.32 -3.46
C GLY A 85 -3.97 9.58 -2.67
N SER A 86 -4.00 9.42 -1.35
CA SER A 86 -2.89 9.32 -0.40
C SER A 86 -3.49 8.95 0.97
N LEU A 87 -2.65 8.61 1.95
CA LEU A 87 -3.10 8.35 3.31
C LEU A 87 -1.98 8.67 4.29
N ARG A 88 -2.25 9.52 5.29
CA ARG A 88 -1.27 9.90 6.31
C ARG A 88 -1.91 9.87 7.69
N VAL A 89 -1.23 9.26 8.64
CA VAL A 89 -1.55 9.37 10.07
C VAL A 89 -0.64 10.43 10.70
N LEU A 90 -1.26 11.44 11.30
CA LEU A 90 -0.61 12.63 11.82
C LEU A 90 -0.82 12.77 13.34
N ASP A 91 0.16 13.34 14.03
CA ASP A 91 -0.03 13.80 15.41
C ASP A 91 -0.71 15.18 15.48
N ALA A 92 -0.86 15.72 16.70
CA ALA A 92 -1.45 17.03 16.94
C ALA A 92 -0.60 18.20 16.39
N ALA A 93 0.68 18.00 16.11
CA ALA A 93 1.55 18.98 15.45
C ALA A 93 1.42 18.93 13.92
N GLY A 94 0.76 17.91 13.38
CA GLY A 94 0.62 17.67 11.95
C GLY A 94 1.79 16.90 11.34
N GLU A 95 2.64 16.31 12.17
CA GLU A 95 3.76 15.48 11.74
C GLU A 95 3.29 14.05 11.46
N VAL A 96 3.85 13.42 10.43
CA VAL A 96 3.59 12.01 10.13
C VAL A 96 4.23 11.16 11.22
N VAL A 97 3.42 10.35 11.90
CA VAL A 97 3.88 9.51 13.02
C VAL A 97 3.71 8.01 12.78
N ASP A 98 3.04 7.64 11.69
CA ASP A 98 2.76 6.26 11.32
C ASP A 98 2.53 6.20 9.79
N LEU A 99 1.69 5.27 9.32
CA LEU A 99 1.37 5.05 7.90
C LEU A 99 1.32 6.32 7.03
N CYS A 100 2.12 6.31 5.95
CA CYS A 100 2.22 7.41 4.99
C CYS A 100 2.31 6.87 3.55
N VAL A 101 1.16 6.80 2.87
CA VAL A 101 1.06 6.54 1.43
C VAL A 101 1.16 7.86 0.66
N TYR A 102 2.09 7.93 -0.27
CA TYR A 102 2.37 9.10 -1.08
C TYR A 102 1.26 9.40 -2.08
N THR A 103 1.12 10.68 -2.45
CA THR A 103 0.43 11.07 -3.68
C THR A 103 1.22 10.59 -4.90
N PRO A 104 0.61 10.49 -6.10
CA PRO A 104 1.34 10.11 -7.32
C PRO A 104 2.54 11.01 -7.63
N ARG A 105 2.45 12.31 -7.32
CA ARG A 105 3.55 13.26 -7.51
C ARG A 105 4.72 12.98 -6.57
N GLU A 106 4.43 12.72 -5.30
CA GLU A 106 5.45 12.38 -4.31
C GLU A 106 6.08 11.02 -4.61
N ALA A 107 5.29 10.02 -5.02
CA ALA A 107 5.79 8.72 -5.46
C ALA A 107 6.84 8.88 -6.60
N ALA A 108 6.57 9.74 -7.59
CA ALA A 108 7.53 10.08 -8.64
C ALA A 108 8.81 10.73 -8.09
N ALA A 109 8.68 11.68 -7.16
CA ALA A 109 9.81 12.38 -6.56
C ALA A 109 10.68 11.41 -5.74
N HIS A 110 10.08 10.67 -4.80
CA HIS A 110 10.79 9.73 -3.94
C HIS A 110 11.43 8.59 -4.74
N THR A 111 10.77 8.10 -5.78
CA THR A 111 11.37 7.10 -6.67
C THR A 111 12.66 7.64 -7.29
N ARG A 112 12.64 8.87 -7.81
CA ARG A 112 13.82 9.46 -8.49
C ARG A 112 14.93 9.87 -7.54
N GLU A 113 14.59 10.39 -6.37
CA GLU A 113 15.53 11.06 -5.48
C GLU A 113 16.13 10.12 -4.43
N HIS A 114 15.38 9.08 -4.03
CA HIS A 114 15.78 8.22 -2.90
C HIS A 114 15.86 6.74 -3.26
N VAL A 115 15.01 6.25 -4.16
CA VAL A 115 15.04 4.81 -4.52
C VAL A 115 16.03 4.53 -5.65
N ARG A 116 16.17 5.44 -6.61
CA ARG A 116 17.06 5.23 -7.75
C ARG A 116 18.52 5.41 -7.38
N VAL A 117 19.31 4.38 -7.70
CA VAL A 117 20.76 4.39 -7.52
C VAL A 117 21.49 4.74 -8.82
N GLY A 118 22.58 5.50 -8.70
CA GLY A 118 23.45 5.87 -9.81
C GLY A 118 24.19 4.67 -10.43
N PRO A 119 24.72 4.80 -11.66
CA PRO A 119 25.50 3.75 -12.33
C PRO A 119 26.78 3.35 -11.62
N GLU A 120 27.31 4.23 -10.78
CA GLU A 120 28.53 4.04 -9.99
C GLU A 120 28.33 3.23 -8.71
N VAL A 121 27.08 3.05 -8.26
CA VAL A 121 26.79 2.35 -7.01
C VAL A 121 27.08 0.86 -7.16
N ARG A 122 27.87 0.34 -6.23
CA ARG A 122 28.23 -1.08 -6.14
C ARG A 122 27.76 -1.67 -4.81
N TRP A 123 27.45 -2.95 -4.81
CA TRP A 123 27.01 -3.69 -3.64
C TRP A 123 27.63 -5.09 -3.63
N VAL A 124 27.89 -5.60 -2.43
CA VAL A 124 28.36 -6.97 -2.20
C VAL A 124 27.15 -7.86 -2.01
N ASP A 125 26.98 -8.85 -2.87
CA ASP A 125 25.87 -9.80 -2.77
C ASP A 125 26.05 -10.81 -1.63
N ASP A 126 25.04 -11.65 -1.41
CA ASP A 126 25.05 -12.70 -0.37
C ASP A 126 26.24 -13.68 -0.51
N ASP A 127 26.80 -13.83 -1.71
CA ASP A 127 27.96 -14.70 -2.01
C ASP A 127 29.31 -13.98 -1.81
N GLY A 128 29.30 -12.71 -1.38
CA GLY A 128 30.49 -11.91 -1.13
C GLY A 128 31.11 -11.27 -2.39
N SER A 129 30.41 -11.28 -3.52
CA SER A 129 30.87 -10.71 -4.79
C SER A 129 30.36 -9.28 -4.99
N GLU A 130 31.25 -8.37 -5.37
CA GLU A 130 30.88 -6.97 -5.63
C GLU A 130 30.37 -6.78 -7.06
N HIS A 131 29.20 -6.14 -7.19
CA HIS A 131 28.54 -5.88 -8.46
C HIS A 131 28.06 -4.43 -8.56
N ALA A 132 28.07 -3.87 -9.77
CA ALA A 132 27.31 -2.64 -10.02
C ALA A 132 25.81 -2.95 -9.96
N ILE A 133 25.03 -2.09 -9.31
CA ILE A 133 23.60 -2.34 -9.05
C ILE A 133 22.68 -1.31 -9.68
N THR A 134 21.42 -1.70 -9.89
CA THR A 134 20.31 -0.86 -10.31
C THR A 134 19.06 -1.14 -9.48
N THR A 135 18.25 -0.10 -9.32
CA THR A 135 16.91 -0.11 -8.73
C THR A 135 15.88 0.46 -9.73
N ASP A 136 16.21 0.45 -11.04
CA ASP A 136 15.34 0.94 -12.12
C ASP A 136 14.07 0.07 -12.34
N HIS A 137 13.82 -0.91 -11.47
CA HIS A 137 12.60 -1.72 -11.38
C HIS A 137 11.78 -1.43 -10.12
N LEU A 138 12.23 -0.53 -9.24
CA LEU A 138 11.55 -0.19 -8.00
C LEU A 138 10.79 1.14 -8.13
N VAL A 139 9.56 1.18 -7.62
CA VAL A 139 8.73 2.39 -7.59
C VAL A 139 8.22 2.65 -6.18
N ALA A 140 8.67 3.75 -5.56
CA ALA A 140 8.23 4.17 -4.23
C ALA A 140 6.74 4.50 -4.23
N PHE A 141 6.02 4.09 -3.19
CA PHE A 141 4.62 4.48 -2.99
C PHE A 141 4.26 4.86 -1.55
N ALA A 142 5.09 4.51 -0.56
CA ALA A 142 4.90 4.88 0.83
C ALA A 142 6.24 5.05 1.56
N ASP A 143 6.19 5.81 2.66
CA ASP A 143 7.30 5.94 3.61
C ASP A 143 7.37 4.70 4.49
N ALA A 144 8.57 4.14 4.68
CA ALA A 144 8.80 3.05 5.62
C ALA A 144 9.40 3.55 6.94
N GLY A 145 9.65 4.85 7.07
CA GLY A 145 10.36 5.45 8.19
C GLY A 145 11.87 5.16 8.12
N GLY A 146 12.65 5.87 8.95
CA GLY A 146 14.09 5.65 9.06
C GLY A 146 14.91 5.88 7.78
N GLY A 147 14.33 6.54 6.76
CA GLY A 147 14.97 6.73 5.44
C GLY A 147 14.66 5.63 4.43
N GLY A 148 13.84 4.63 4.80
CA GLY A 148 13.36 3.58 3.91
C GLY A 148 12.09 3.96 3.15
N HIS A 149 11.85 3.28 2.04
CA HIS A 149 10.66 3.47 1.21
C HIS A 149 10.03 2.12 0.84
N TRP A 150 8.73 2.01 1.02
CA TRP A 150 7.96 0.90 0.46
C TRP A 150 7.84 1.06 -1.05
N CYS A 151 8.21 0.02 -1.78
CA CYS A 151 8.34 0.02 -3.22
C CYS A 151 7.58 -1.13 -3.88
N PHE A 152 7.03 -0.87 -5.08
CA PHE A 152 6.63 -1.92 -6.01
C PHE A 152 7.86 -2.45 -6.75
N ASP A 153 8.03 -3.77 -6.81
CA ASP A 153 9.00 -4.41 -7.69
C ASP A 153 8.34 -4.76 -9.04
N THR A 154 8.59 -3.92 -10.04
CA THR A 154 8.02 -4.04 -11.39
C THR A 154 8.67 -5.13 -12.23
N SER A 155 9.71 -5.79 -11.71
CA SER A 155 10.37 -6.90 -12.41
C SER A 155 9.61 -8.22 -12.28
N ALA A 156 8.68 -8.30 -11.33
CA ALA A 156 7.81 -9.46 -11.18
C ALA A 156 6.73 -9.49 -12.28
N PRO A 157 6.41 -10.67 -12.84
CA PRO A 157 5.37 -10.79 -13.84
C PRO A 157 3.99 -10.68 -13.18
N GLY A 158 3.08 -9.96 -13.83
CA GLY A 158 1.68 -9.89 -13.41
C GLY A 158 1.12 -8.48 -13.42
N PRO A 159 -0.19 -8.33 -13.14
CA PRO A 159 -0.84 -7.03 -13.02
C PRO A 159 -0.61 -6.39 -11.64
N GLU A 160 -0.33 -7.19 -10.62
CA GLU A 160 0.05 -6.75 -9.27
C GLU A 160 1.55 -6.96 -9.08
N TYR A 161 2.17 -6.09 -8.29
CA TYR A 161 3.60 -6.17 -7.99
C TYR A 161 3.81 -6.54 -6.53
N PRO A 162 4.78 -7.43 -6.21
CA PRO A 162 5.20 -7.62 -4.85
C PRO A 162 5.78 -6.32 -4.30
N VAL A 163 5.63 -6.15 -2.99
CA VAL A 163 6.03 -4.96 -2.25
C VAL A 163 7.22 -5.31 -1.37
N CYS A 164 8.22 -4.44 -1.39
CA CYS A 164 9.39 -4.55 -0.53
C CYS A 164 9.81 -3.21 0.07
N CYS A 165 10.53 -3.27 1.19
CA CYS A 165 11.17 -2.11 1.79
C CYS A 165 12.53 -1.90 1.15
N HIS A 166 12.74 -0.72 0.56
CA HIS A 166 14.04 -0.31 0.03
C HIS A 166 14.69 0.71 0.95
N HIS A 167 15.92 0.41 1.38
CA HIS A 167 16.78 1.38 2.06
C HIS A 167 18.03 1.67 1.21
N PRO A 168 18.43 2.93 1.01
CA PRO A 168 19.61 3.26 0.18
C PRO A 168 20.92 2.68 0.72
N GLU A 169 21.05 2.57 2.04
CA GLU A 169 22.22 1.99 2.71
C GLU A 169 22.20 0.46 2.74
N GLU A 170 21.04 -0.15 2.47
CA GLU A 170 20.85 -1.60 2.46
C GLU A 170 19.94 -2.03 1.29
N PRO A 171 20.43 -1.96 0.04
CA PRO A 171 19.62 -2.12 -1.16
C PRO A 171 19.37 -3.61 -1.51
N LEU A 172 18.81 -4.39 -0.58
CA LEU A 172 18.62 -5.84 -0.70
C LEU A 172 17.80 -6.26 -1.94
N PHE A 173 16.87 -5.40 -2.37
CA PHE A 173 16.01 -5.63 -3.54
C PHE A 173 16.58 -5.07 -4.86
N ALA A 174 17.80 -4.53 -4.84
CA ALA A 174 18.47 -4.13 -6.05
C ALA A 174 18.84 -5.33 -6.94
N ARG A 175 19.10 -5.03 -8.21
CA ARG A 175 19.55 -6.01 -9.19
C ARG A 175 20.95 -5.67 -9.66
N LYS A 176 21.73 -6.71 -9.97
CA LYS A 176 22.99 -6.60 -10.69
C LYS A 176 22.71 -5.96 -12.05
N ARG A 177 23.44 -4.89 -12.40
CA ARG A 177 23.32 -4.25 -13.72
C ARG A 177 23.66 -5.22 -14.84
N GLU A 178 24.68 -6.04 -14.61
CA GLU A 178 25.05 -7.13 -15.49
C GLU A 178 24.23 -8.38 -15.16
N GLY A 179 23.57 -8.97 -16.16
CA GLY A 179 22.79 -10.20 -16.01
C GLY A 179 21.43 -10.04 -15.32
N GLY A 180 21.17 -8.93 -14.61
CA GLY A 180 19.85 -8.60 -14.04
C GLY A 180 19.43 -9.45 -12.84
N GLY A 181 20.31 -10.30 -12.30
CA GLY A 181 20.04 -11.10 -11.11
C GLY A 181 19.89 -10.24 -9.85
N ARG A 182 19.17 -10.73 -8.84
CA ARG A 182 19.06 -10.05 -7.54
C ARG A 182 20.41 -10.06 -6.80
N VAL A 183 20.64 -9.06 -5.95
CA VAL A 183 21.82 -9.02 -5.08
C VAL A 183 21.62 -9.72 -3.73
N SER A 184 20.36 -9.94 -3.33
CA SER A 184 20.03 -10.70 -2.14
C SER A 184 18.92 -11.73 -2.41
N THR A 185 18.92 -12.79 -1.61
CA THR A 185 17.92 -13.85 -1.56
C THR A 185 16.71 -13.51 -0.70
N GLU A 186 16.72 -12.34 -0.02
CA GLU A 186 15.62 -11.84 0.82
C GLU A 186 14.26 -11.97 0.11
N ALA A 187 13.23 -12.44 0.80
CA ALA A 187 11.90 -12.53 0.22
C ALA A 187 11.23 -11.15 0.24
N HIS A 188 10.38 -10.86 -0.75
CA HIS A 188 9.48 -9.71 -0.64
C HIS A 188 8.54 -9.89 0.55
N GLU A 189 8.33 -8.80 1.28
CA GLU A 189 7.61 -8.75 2.54
C GLU A 189 6.11 -8.94 2.33
N HIS A 190 5.58 -8.42 1.21
CA HIS A 190 4.18 -8.58 0.84
C HIS A 190 3.99 -8.97 -0.62
N PRO A 191 3.01 -9.83 -0.91
CA PRO A 191 2.74 -10.27 -2.28
C PRO A 191 2.15 -9.18 -3.18
N ASP A 192 1.46 -8.17 -2.60
CA ASP A 192 0.85 -7.06 -3.32
C ASP A 192 0.54 -5.87 -2.38
N PHE A 193 0.08 -4.75 -2.96
CA PHE A 193 -0.31 -3.54 -2.24
C PHE A 193 -1.38 -3.76 -1.18
N THR A 194 -2.38 -4.60 -1.48
CA THR A 194 -3.52 -4.83 -0.57
C THR A 194 -3.07 -5.61 0.66
N ALA A 195 -2.21 -6.60 0.45
CA ALA A 195 -1.60 -7.37 1.53
C ALA A 195 -0.70 -6.48 2.40
N TRP A 196 0.10 -5.60 1.80
CA TRP A 196 0.89 -4.59 2.51
C TRP A 196 0.00 -3.67 3.36
N LEU A 197 -1.01 -3.04 2.76
CA LEU A 197 -1.87 -2.08 3.46
C LEU A 197 -2.62 -2.72 4.64
N ARG A 198 -3.06 -3.98 4.50
CA ARG A 198 -3.65 -4.73 5.61
C ARG A 198 -2.66 -5.02 6.73
N GLY A 199 -1.41 -5.31 6.38
CA GLY A 199 -0.32 -5.50 7.33
C GLY A 199 -0.10 -4.24 8.16
N GLU A 200 0.17 -3.11 7.49
CA GLU A 200 0.44 -1.82 8.13
C GLU A 200 -0.72 -1.37 9.04
N ILE A 201 -1.96 -1.45 8.54
CA ILE A 201 -3.14 -1.09 9.35
C ILE A 201 -3.31 -2.08 10.51
N GLY A 202 -3.09 -3.37 10.29
CA GLY A 202 -3.12 -4.37 11.34
C GLY A 202 -2.13 -4.08 12.47
N GLU A 203 -0.91 -3.69 12.12
CA GLU A 203 0.11 -3.30 13.10
C GLU A 203 -0.26 -2.02 13.84
N PHE A 204 -0.76 -1.00 13.12
CA PHE A 204 -1.26 0.23 13.74
C PHE A 204 -2.31 -0.08 14.81
N MET A 205 -3.26 -0.96 14.49
CA MET A 205 -4.35 -1.34 15.39
C MET A 205 -3.82 -2.11 16.60
N ALA A 206 -2.82 -2.98 16.42
CA ALA A 206 -2.23 -3.80 17.48
C ALA A 206 -1.37 -3.00 18.48
N ARG A 207 -0.92 -1.78 18.13
CA ARG A 207 -0.20 -0.87 19.03
C ARG A 207 -1.11 -0.14 20.04
N SER A 208 -2.41 -0.40 20.01
CA SER A 208 -3.45 0.21 20.86
C SER A 208 -3.72 -0.63 22.10
#